data_AF-A0A0C3FFI4-F1
#
_entry.id   AF-A0A0C3FFI4-F1
#
_cell.length_a   1.000
_cell.length_b   1.000
_cell.length_c   1.000
_cell.angle_alpha   90.00
_cell.angle_beta   90.00
_cell.angle_gamma   90.00
#
_symmetry.space_group_name_H-M   'P 1'
#
loop_
_entity.id
_entity.type
_entity.pdbx_description
1 polymer ?
#
loop_
_entity_poly.entity_id
_entity_poly.type
_entity_poly.pdbx_seq_one_letter_code
_entity_poly.pdbx_strand_id
1 'polypeptide(L)'
;MAALEPQWIVQPDMGKPPGRESPVGVEHIYRDSDIDLPVNLLVDPNHPDARGRHWSISWQVGKSKGSDDINVQRVLHIVREVGFDYYTNWGPRTRCFNPSAFVTVPIATMNLGQRKALEKIALSTEVYEPNGAWNCQDWVITVLRKAVEAGLLEAQQVNMALAVAQQ
;
A
#
# COMPACT_ATOMS: atom_id res chain seq x y z
N MET A 1 26.97 21.10 16.86
CA MET A 1 27.13 19.74 16.32
C MET A 1 26.05 19.54 15.28
N ALA A 2 26.40 19.41 14.00
CA ALA A 2 25.42 19.06 12.98
C ALA A 2 25.02 17.59 13.19
N ALA A 3 23.73 17.32 13.36
CA ALA A 3 23.24 15.94 13.35
C ALA A 3 23.52 15.36 11.97
N LEU A 4 24.16 14.19 11.92
CA LEU A 4 24.28 13.43 10.68
C LEU A 4 22.86 13.06 10.24
N GLU A 5 22.48 13.49 9.04
CA GLU A 5 21.25 13.02 8.39
C GLU A 5 21.25 11.49 8.42
N PRO A 6 20.14 10.83 8.83
CA PRO A 6 20.09 9.38 8.85
C PRO A 6 20.36 8.84 7.44
N GLN A 7 21.37 7.98 7.32
CA GLN A 7 21.62 7.30 6.06
C GLN A 7 20.50 6.29 5.81
N TRP A 8 19.75 6.49 4.73
CA TRP A 8 18.72 5.56 4.29
C TRP A 8 19.37 4.40 3.55
N ILE A 9 19.38 3.22 4.17
CA ILE A 9 19.90 2.00 3.53
C ILE A 9 18.74 1.31 2.83
N VAL A 10 18.83 1.18 1.50
CA VAL A 10 17.83 0.46 0.69
C VAL A 10 17.95 -1.03 0.97
N GLN A 11 16.84 -1.67 1.29
CA GLN A 11 16.73 -3.11 1.46
C GLN A 11 16.94 -3.82 0.12
N PRO A 12 17.88 -4.78 0.02
CA PRO A 12 18.03 -5.59 -1.18
C PRO A 12 16.74 -6.37 -1.49
N ASP A 13 16.48 -6.58 -2.78
CA ASP A 13 15.29 -7.28 -3.29
C ASP A 13 13.96 -6.81 -2.66
N MET A 14 13.86 -5.52 -2.33
CA MET A 14 12.71 -4.90 -1.67
C MET A 14 12.34 -5.54 -0.32
N GLY A 15 13.34 -6.09 0.38
CA GLY A 15 13.19 -6.73 1.67
C GLY A 15 12.53 -8.11 1.61
N LYS A 16 12.56 -8.82 0.47
CA LYS A 16 12.05 -10.19 0.38
C LYS A 16 12.99 -11.14 1.14
N PRO A 17 12.50 -11.91 2.12
CA PRO A 17 13.34 -12.87 2.84
C PRO A 17 13.90 -13.95 1.90
N PRO A 18 15.20 -14.28 1.99
CA PRO A 18 15.81 -15.33 1.16
C PRO A 18 15.10 -16.67 1.33
N GLY A 19 14.81 -17.34 0.22
CA GLY A 19 14.16 -18.65 0.22
C GLY A 19 12.67 -18.64 0.63
N ARG A 20 12.06 -17.47 0.80
CA ARG A 20 10.64 -17.34 1.12
C ARG A 20 9.83 -16.99 -0.11
N GLU A 21 8.79 -17.76 -0.37
CA GLU A 21 7.84 -17.47 -1.43
C GLU A 21 6.90 -16.33 -1.03
N SER A 22 6.43 -15.58 -2.03
CA SER A 22 5.40 -14.56 -1.80
C SER A 22 4.14 -15.22 -1.27
N PRO A 23 3.46 -14.60 -0.28
CA PRO A 23 2.11 -15.01 0.09
C PRO A 23 1.18 -15.07 -1.13
N VAL A 24 0.42 -16.16 -1.21
CA VAL A 24 -0.50 -16.44 -2.32
C VAL A 24 -1.65 -15.44 -2.30
N GLY A 25 -1.92 -14.81 -3.45
CA GLY A 25 -3.11 -13.99 -3.69
C GLY A 25 -4.24 -14.76 -4.38
N VAL A 26 -5.42 -14.14 -4.44
CA VAL A 26 -6.60 -14.70 -5.14
C VAL A 26 -6.84 -14.05 -6.51
N GLU A 27 -5.82 -13.42 -7.10
CA GLU A 27 -5.93 -12.76 -8.42
C GLU A 27 -6.30 -13.71 -9.58
N HIS A 28 -6.04 -15.01 -9.43
CA HIS A 28 -6.47 -16.02 -10.41
C HIS A 28 -8.01 -16.20 -10.44
N ILE A 29 -8.70 -15.86 -9.35
CA ILE A 29 -10.17 -15.89 -9.22
C ILE A 29 -10.75 -14.50 -9.46
N TYR A 30 -10.16 -13.47 -8.84
CA TYR A 30 -10.61 -12.09 -8.89
C TYR A 30 -9.59 -11.21 -9.61
N ARG A 31 -9.77 -11.09 -10.92
CA ARG A 31 -8.92 -10.25 -11.78
C ARG A 31 -9.28 -8.77 -11.63
N ASP A 32 -8.27 -7.92 -11.81
CA ASP A 32 -8.49 -6.47 -11.93
C ASP A 32 -9.20 -6.19 -13.26
N SER A 33 -10.46 -5.76 -13.18
CA SER A 33 -11.34 -5.57 -14.34
C SER A 33 -11.03 -4.27 -15.08
N ASP A 34 -11.23 -4.25 -16.39
CA ASP A 34 -11.05 -3.05 -17.22
C ASP A 34 -12.26 -2.11 -17.13
N ILE A 35 -12.50 -1.61 -15.92
CA ILE A 35 -13.49 -0.58 -15.60
C ILE A 35 -12.84 0.46 -14.69
N ASP A 36 -13.46 1.64 -14.60
CA ASP A 36 -13.07 2.67 -13.66
C ASP A 36 -13.39 2.23 -12.23
N LEU A 37 -12.39 2.26 -11.35
CA LEU A 37 -12.51 1.84 -9.95
C LEU A 37 -12.00 2.93 -9.01
N PRO A 38 -12.66 3.13 -7.85
CA PRO A 38 -12.14 3.98 -6.80
C PRO A 38 -10.90 3.35 -6.17
N VAL A 39 -9.80 4.11 -6.17
CA VAL A 39 -8.57 3.82 -5.46
C VAL A 39 -8.57 4.59 -4.14
N ASN A 40 -8.32 3.88 -3.05
CA ASN A 40 -8.42 4.38 -1.69
C ASN A 40 -7.12 4.18 -0.92
N LEU A 41 -6.88 5.05 0.05
CA LEU A 41 -5.94 4.84 1.15
C LEU A 41 -6.71 4.17 2.29
N LEU A 42 -6.24 3.00 2.70
CA LEU A 42 -6.76 2.27 3.84
C LEU A 42 -5.85 2.45 5.04
N VAL A 43 -6.44 2.78 6.18
CA VAL A 43 -5.76 2.89 7.48
C VAL A 43 -6.30 1.81 8.40
N ASP A 44 -5.40 0.96 8.89
CA ASP A 44 -5.69 0.01 9.96
C ASP A 44 -5.66 0.75 11.31
N PRO A 45 -6.79 0.89 12.02
CA PRO A 45 -6.85 1.60 13.28
C PRO A 45 -6.26 0.79 14.45
N ASN A 46 -5.82 -0.47 14.23
CA ASN A 46 -5.29 -1.35 15.28
C ASN A 46 -3.87 -0.98 15.75
N HIS A 47 -3.62 0.30 15.98
CA HIS A 47 -2.47 0.81 16.71
C HIS A 47 -2.85 2.11 17.44
N PRO A 48 -2.52 2.24 18.74
CA PRO A 48 -2.92 3.41 19.53
C PRO A 48 -2.25 4.70 19.03
N ASP A 49 -0.99 4.62 18.62
CA ASP A 49 -0.28 5.73 17.98
C ASP A 49 -0.61 5.75 16.48
N ALA A 50 -1.08 6.91 16.00
CA ALA A 50 -1.37 7.16 14.59
C ALA A 50 -0.17 6.81 13.69
N ARG A 51 1.06 7.04 14.14
CA ARG A 51 2.28 6.73 13.38
C ARG A 51 2.54 5.24 13.22
N GLY A 52 2.05 4.41 14.14
CA GLY A 52 2.18 2.95 14.08
C GLY A 52 1.04 2.25 13.32
N ARG A 53 0.00 2.98 12.89
CA ARG A 53 -1.11 2.41 12.12
C ARG A 53 -0.63 1.93 10.74
N HIS A 54 -1.12 0.78 10.32
CA HIS A 54 -0.74 0.21 9.02
C HIS A 54 -1.49 0.91 7.88
N TRP A 55 -0.76 1.36 6.85
CA TRP A 55 -1.34 1.99 5.67
C TRP A 55 -1.21 1.11 4.43
N SER A 56 -2.20 1.19 3.54
CA SER A 56 -2.16 0.54 2.24
C SER A 56 -2.97 1.28 1.19
N ILE A 57 -2.61 1.14 -0.07
CA ILE A 57 -3.43 1.64 -1.20
C ILE A 57 -4.23 0.46 -1.75
N SER A 58 -5.51 0.65 -2.04
CA SER A 58 -6.34 -0.44 -2.57
C SER A 58 -7.50 -0.01 -3.46
N TRP A 59 -8.00 -0.98 -4.22
CA TRP A 59 -9.28 -0.89 -4.93
C TRP A 59 -10.00 -2.24 -4.89
N GLN A 60 -11.33 -2.18 -4.93
CA GLN A 60 -12.17 -3.38 -4.88
C GLN A 60 -12.27 -4.01 -6.27
N VAL A 61 -11.83 -5.26 -6.40
CA VAL A 61 -11.87 -6.05 -7.65
C VAL A 61 -12.98 -7.10 -7.66
N GLY A 62 -13.70 -7.26 -6.55
CA GLY A 62 -14.85 -8.15 -6.49
C GLY A 62 -15.47 -8.27 -5.10
N LYS A 63 -16.40 -9.21 -4.98
CA LYS A 63 -16.96 -9.69 -3.73
C LYS A 63 -16.98 -11.21 -3.77
N SER A 64 -16.60 -11.85 -2.66
CA SER A 64 -16.71 -13.30 -2.55
C SER A 64 -18.18 -13.69 -2.47
N LYS A 65 -18.60 -14.67 -3.26
CA LYS A 65 -19.95 -15.24 -3.17
C LYS A 65 -20.01 -16.16 -1.94
N GLY A 66 -20.75 -15.76 -0.90
CA GLY A 66 -20.86 -16.49 0.38
C GLY A 66 -21.83 -15.81 1.37
N SER A 67 -21.93 -16.32 2.60
CA SER A 67 -22.86 -15.82 3.63
C SER A 67 -22.63 -14.37 4.06
N ASP A 68 -21.40 -13.87 3.93
CA ASP A 68 -20.98 -12.59 4.52
C ASP A 68 -20.39 -11.60 3.50
N ASP A 69 -20.60 -11.81 2.19
CA ASP A 69 -20.22 -10.90 1.09
C ASP A 69 -18.90 -10.14 1.32
N ILE A 70 -17.80 -10.89 1.47
CA ILE A 70 -16.50 -10.30 1.79
C ILE A 70 -15.95 -9.57 0.57
N ASN A 71 -15.53 -8.31 0.74
CA ASN A 71 -14.90 -7.55 -0.34
C ASN A 71 -13.56 -8.18 -0.72
N VAL A 72 -13.29 -8.25 -2.02
CA VAL A 72 -11.99 -8.68 -2.54
C VAL A 72 -11.28 -7.45 -3.09
N GLN A 73 -10.11 -7.15 -2.55
CA GLN A 73 -9.36 -5.95 -2.90
C GLN A 73 -7.99 -6.29 -3.46
N ARG A 74 -7.56 -5.49 -4.44
CA ARG A 74 -6.16 -5.39 -4.87
C ARG A 74 -5.47 -4.40 -3.94
N VAL A 75 -4.33 -4.77 -3.37
CA VAL A 75 -3.67 -4.03 -2.29
C VAL A 75 -2.19 -3.82 -2.61
N LEU A 76 -1.72 -2.59 -2.37
CA LEU A 76 -0.32 -2.17 -2.40
C LEU A 76 0.09 -1.76 -0.98
N HIS A 77 1.07 -2.46 -0.43
CA HIS A 77 1.64 -2.16 0.88
C HIS A 77 2.99 -2.84 1.05
N ILE A 78 3.69 -2.43 2.10
CA ILE A 78 4.80 -3.19 2.66
C ILE A 78 4.39 -3.76 4.01
N VAL A 79 4.94 -4.91 4.38
CA VAL A 79 4.63 -5.59 5.65
C VAL A 79 5.92 -5.93 6.38
N ARG A 80 5.87 -5.97 7.70
CA ARG A 80 6.96 -6.54 8.48
C ARG A 80 6.68 -8.02 8.67
N GLU A 81 7.51 -8.86 8.06
CA GLU A 81 7.34 -10.30 8.11
C GLU A 81 7.70 -10.86 9.50
N VAL A 82 6.96 -11.87 9.97
CA VAL A 82 7.29 -12.54 11.24
C VAL A 82 8.69 -13.12 11.15
N GLY A 83 9.51 -12.83 12.17
CA GLY A 83 10.91 -13.23 12.25
C GLY A 83 11.90 -12.26 11.60
N PHE A 84 11.42 -11.16 11.01
CA PHE A 84 12.25 -10.13 10.37
C PHE A 84 11.98 -8.76 11.00
N ASP A 85 13.04 -7.99 11.19
CA ASP A 85 12.94 -6.64 11.73
C ASP A 85 12.69 -5.57 10.66
N TYR A 86 12.83 -5.93 9.39
CA TYR A 86 12.62 -5.08 8.23
C TYR A 86 11.26 -5.27 7.54
N TYR A 87 10.92 -4.29 6.69
CA TYR A 87 9.74 -4.36 5.85
C TYR A 87 10.02 -5.09 4.54
N THR A 88 8.96 -5.62 3.94
CA THR A 88 8.98 -6.36 2.68
C THR A 88 7.90 -5.81 1.74
N ASN A 89 8.28 -5.50 0.51
CA ASN A 89 7.37 -5.27 -0.59
C ASN A 89 7.24 -6.53 -1.44
N TRP A 90 6.16 -7.27 -1.25
CA TRP A 90 5.80 -8.43 -2.09
C TRP A 90 5.19 -8.05 -3.44
N GLY A 91 4.95 -6.76 -3.67
CA GLY A 91 4.22 -6.27 -4.81
C GLY A 91 2.69 -6.31 -4.64
N PRO A 92 1.96 -6.00 -5.72
CA PRO A 92 0.50 -5.92 -5.70
C PRO A 92 -0.13 -7.30 -5.50
N ARG A 93 -1.07 -7.40 -4.56
CA ARG A 93 -1.74 -8.67 -4.22
C ARG A 93 -3.23 -8.51 -4.11
N THR A 94 -3.98 -9.51 -4.57
CA THR A 94 -5.43 -9.57 -4.40
C THR A 94 -5.76 -10.42 -3.19
N ARG A 95 -6.54 -9.88 -2.25
CA ARG A 95 -6.93 -10.57 -1.02
C ARG A 95 -8.35 -10.25 -0.59
N CYS A 96 -8.97 -11.19 0.12
CA CYS A 96 -10.21 -10.93 0.84
C CYS A 96 -9.95 -9.94 1.97
N PHE A 97 -10.89 -9.04 2.16
CA PHE A 97 -10.74 -7.88 3.03
C PHE A 97 -12.07 -7.57 3.70
N ASN A 98 -12.07 -7.42 5.02
CA ASN A 98 -13.25 -6.93 5.73
C ASN A 98 -13.18 -5.40 5.78
N PRO A 99 -14.00 -4.67 4.99
CA PRO A 99 -13.92 -3.21 4.89
C PRO A 99 -14.26 -2.50 6.22
N SER A 100 -15.07 -3.11 7.09
CA SER A 100 -15.47 -2.49 8.36
C SER A 100 -14.33 -2.40 9.38
N ALA A 101 -13.23 -3.11 9.15
CA ALA A 101 -12.06 -3.07 10.02
C ALA A 101 -11.10 -1.90 9.74
N PHE A 102 -11.36 -1.09 8.71
CA PHE A 102 -10.42 -0.06 8.25
C PHE A 102 -11.12 1.29 8.01
N VAL A 103 -10.37 2.37 8.24
CA VAL A 103 -10.76 3.69 7.74
C VAL A 103 -10.40 3.74 6.25
N THR A 104 -11.40 4.02 5.40
CA THR A 104 -11.23 4.11 3.95
C THR A 104 -11.27 5.57 3.52
N VAL A 105 -10.18 6.05 2.92
CA VAL A 105 -10.04 7.42 2.45
C VAL A 105 -9.92 7.41 0.92
N PRO A 106 -10.89 7.96 0.16
CA PRO A 106 -10.81 8.03 -1.29
C PRO A 106 -9.61 8.87 -1.75
N ILE A 107 -8.92 8.41 -2.80
CA ILE A 107 -7.83 9.16 -3.45
C ILE A 107 -8.31 9.65 -4.83
N ALA A 108 -8.66 8.72 -5.71
CA ALA A 108 -9.06 9.00 -7.09
C ALA A 108 -9.86 7.84 -7.67
N THR A 109 -10.54 8.07 -8.80
CA THR A 109 -11.07 7.02 -9.66
C THR A 109 -10.08 6.79 -10.81
N MET A 110 -9.68 5.55 -11.03
CA MET A 110 -8.69 5.18 -12.05
C MET A 110 -9.22 4.10 -12.99
N ASN A 111 -8.84 4.15 -14.25
CA ASN A 111 -8.98 3.03 -15.20
C ASN A 111 -7.87 1.98 -15.00
N LEU A 112 -7.95 0.84 -15.69
CA LEU A 112 -6.99 -0.26 -15.53
C LEU A 112 -5.55 0.15 -15.86
N GLY A 113 -5.35 0.91 -16.94
CA GLY A 113 -4.02 1.38 -17.33
C GLY A 113 -3.37 2.25 -16.26
N GLN A 114 -4.15 3.15 -15.65
CA GLN A 114 -3.72 3.99 -14.53
C GLN A 114 -3.38 3.15 -13.28
N ARG A 115 -4.22 2.17 -12.93
CA ARG A 115 -3.94 1.28 -11.79
C ARG A 115 -2.70 0.42 -12.02
N LYS A 116 -2.45 -0.06 -13.24
CA LYS A 116 -1.22 -0.78 -13.60
C LYS A 116 0.01 0.11 -13.54
N ALA A 117 -0.10 1.38 -13.92
CA ALA A 117 0.97 2.36 -13.73
C ALA A 117 1.27 2.57 -12.24
N LEU A 118 0.23 2.67 -11.39
CA LEU A 118 0.39 2.78 -9.95
C LEU A 118 1.05 1.53 -9.34
N GLU A 119 0.64 0.33 -9.77
CA GLU A 119 1.30 -0.94 -9.38
C GLU A 119 2.79 -0.93 -9.73
N LYS A 120 3.17 -0.42 -10.91
CA LYS A 120 4.58 -0.31 -11.34
C LYS A 120 5.37 0.67 -10.48
N ILE A 121 4.77 1.81 -10.10
CA ILE A 121 5.39 2.77 -9.17
C ILE A 121 5.59 2.13 -7.81
N ALA A 122 4.59 1.42 -7.29
CA ALA A 122 4.70 0.71 -6.02
C ALA A 122 5.78 -0.39 -6.05
N LEU A 123 5.84 -1.19 -7.12
CA LEU A 123 6.85 -2.23 -7.29
C LEU A 123 8.29 -1.71 -7.34
N SER A 124 8.48 -0.50 -7.87
CA SER A 124 9.79 0.15 -8.00
C SER A 124 10.11 1.11 -6.86
N THR A 125 9.23 1.24 -5.87
CA THR A 125 9.47 2.10 -4.71
C THR A 125 10.28 1.33 -3.67
N GLU A 126 11.47 1.87 -3.40
CA GLU A 126 12.44 1.35 -2.44
C GLU A 126 11.81 1.11 -1.07
N VAL A 127 12.28 0.04 -0.43
CA VAL A 127 12.02 -0.28 0.96
C VAL A 127 13.31 0.00 1.72
N TYR A 128 13.25 0.68 2.85
CA TYR A 128 14.44 1.01 3.61
C TYR A 128 14.56 0.14 4.87
N GLU A 129 15.78 -0.01 5.36
CA GLU A 129 16.05 -0.56 6.67
C GLU A 129 15.32 0.26 7.76
N PRO A 130 14.70 -0.41 8.75
CA PRO A 130 14.12 0.29 9.88
C PRO A 130 15.20 1.01 10.67
N ASN A 131 15.17 2.34 10.61
CA ASN A 131 16.02 3.23 11.39
C ASN A 131 15.24 3.94 12.52
N GLY A 132 14.01 3.50 12.80
CA GLY A 132 13.09 4.12 13.74
C GLY A 132 12.35 5.35 13.21
N ALA A 133 12.75 5.90 12.06
CA ALA A 133 12.07 7.01 11.40
C ALA A 133 11.16 6.55 10.25
N TRP A 134 11.58 5.52 9.51
CA TRP A 134 10.86 4.96 8.36
C TRP A 134 9.82 3.90 8.74
N ASN A 135 8.66 3.92 8.08
CA ASN A 135 7.67 2.86 8.15
C ASN A 135 6.78 2.74 6.89
N CYS A 136 5.76 1.88 6.98
CA CYS A 136 4.80 1.66 5.90
C CYS A 136 4.05 2.91 5.41
N GLN A 137 3.82 3.91 6.26
CA GLN A 137 3.16 5.15 5.88
C GLN A 137 4.07 6.00 5.00
N ASP A 138 5.36 6.09 5.30
CA ASP A 138 6.32 6.84 4.47
C ASP A 138 6.46 6.19 3.10
N TRP A 139 6.42 4.86 3.04
CA TRP A 139 6.39 4.15 1.78
C TRP A 139 5.15 4.51 0.97
N VAL A 140 3.96 4.48 1.58
CA VAL A 140 2.71 4.90 0.91
C VAL A 140 2.78 6.35 0.44
N ILE A 141 3.26 7.27 1.27
CA ILE A 141 3.46 8.68 0.91
C ILE A 141 4.42 8.79 -0.28
N THR A 142 5.50 8.02 -0.29
CA THR A 142 6.48 8.00 -1.39
C THR A 142 5.86 7.49 -2.68
N VAL A 143 5.05 6.43 -2.64
CA VAL A 143 4.32 5.92 -3.81
C VAL A 143 3.36 6.97 -4.36
N LEU A 144 2.58 7.63 -3.50
CA LEU A 144 1.63 8.65 -3.92
C LEU A 144 2.33 9.89 -4.49
N ARG A 145 3.45 10.32 -3.88
CA ARG A 145 4.28 11.41 -4.41
C ARG A 145 4.81 11.08 -5.81
N LYS A 146 5.38 9.89 -6.00
CA LYS A 146 5.86 9.43 -7.32
C LYS A 146 4.73 9.35 -8.35
N ALA A 147 3.53 8.97 -7.93
CA ALA A 147 2.34 8.96 -8.80
C ALA A 147 1.92 10.38 -9.21
N VAL A 148 2.01 11.36 -8.31
CA VAL A 148 1.80 12.78 -8.65
C VAL A 148 2.86 13.28 -9.63
N GLU A 149 4.15 13.00 -9.38
CA GLU A 149 5.26 13.36 -10.26
C GLU A 149 5.11 12.75 -11.67
N ALA A 150 4.53 11.56 -11.77
CA ALA A 150 4.23 10.89 -13.03
C ALA A 150 2.94 11.39 -13.73
N GLY A 151 2.23 12.37 -13.15
CA GLY A 151 0.95 12.87 -13.67
C GLY A 151 -0.21 11.87 -13.55
N LEU A 152 -0.06 10.84 -12.73
CA LEU A 152 -1.07 9.79 -12.53
C LEU A 152 -2.12 10.18 -11.49
N LEU A 153 -1.75 11.05 -10.54
CA LEU A 153 -2.60 11.57 -9.48
C LEU A 153 -2.46 13.08 -9.38
N GLU A 154 -3.52 13.74 -8.92
CA GLU A 154 -3.47 15.16 -8.61
C GLU A 154 -2.90 15.40 -7.21
N ALA A 155 -1.96 16.35 -7.09
CA ALA A 155 -1.33 16.69 -5.81
C ALA A 155 -2.35 17.09 -4.73
N GLN A 156 -3.40 17.82 -5.12
CA GLN A 156 -4.44 18.26 -4.20
C GLN A 156 -5.23 17.09 -3.61
N GLN A 157 -5.63 16.13 -4.44
CA GLN A 157 -6.36 14.92 -4.02
C GLN A 157 -5.53 14.09 -3.04
N VAL A 158 -4.24 13.88 -3.36
CA VAL A 158 -3.31 13.17 -2.48
C VAL A 158 -3.13 13.89 -1.14
N ASN A 159 -2.90 15.19 -1.15
CA ASN A 159 -2.72 15.96 0.08
C ASN A 159 -3.95 15.90 1.00
N MET A 160 -5.16 15.97 0.43
CA MET A 160 -6.40 15.82 1.18
C MET A 160 -6.53 14.42 1.79
N ALA A 161 -6.26 13.36 1.02
CA ALA A 161 -6.31 11.99 1.51
C ALA A 161 -5.31 11.75 2.65
N LEU A 162 -4.09 12.26 2.53
CA LEU A 162 -3.06 12.16 3.57
C LEU A 162 -3.44 12.91 4.85
N ALA A 163 -4.00 14.11 4.73
CA ALA A 163 -4.43 14.89 5.89
C ALA A 163 -5.57 14.23 6.68
N VAL A 164 -6.44 13.47 6.00
CA VAL A 164 -7.49 12.67 6.66
C VAL A 164 -6.89 11.43 7.32
N ALA A 165 -5.98 10.73 6.64
CA ALA A 165 -5.39 9.48 7.16
C ALA A 165 -4.47 9.67 8.37
N GLN A 166 -3.94 10.88 8.58
CA GLN A 166 -3.06 11.23 9.71
C GLN A 166 -3.82 11.53 11.02
N GLN A 167 -5.16 11.58 10.99
CA GLN A 167 -6.01 11.79 12.18
C GLN A 167 -6.25 10.46 12.91
#